data_AF-A0A7X7H4E3-F1
#
_entry.id   AF-A0A7X7H4E3-F1
#
_cell.length_a   1.000
_cell.length_b   1.000
_cell.length_c   1.000
_cell.angle_alpha   90.00
_cell.angle_beta   90.00
_cell.angle_gamma   90.00
#
_symmetry.space_group_name_H-M   'P 1'
#
loop_
_entity.id
_entity.type
_entity.pdbx_description
1 polymer ?
#
loop_
_entity_poly.entity_id
_entity_poly.type
_entity_poly.pdbx_seq_one_letter_code
_entity_poly.pdbx_strand_id
1 'polypeptide(L)'
;LLEMPRLGIESHYPFGFFKVWSYVWLDDSVLCYPMPVESEKPPLRVLNFLDEKESGQRATEKEGIDDFDELVRYTPGHSLRRIDWQAYAKGQGLYVKSFVAEEGTPNWYHLADYSGGTEAALSKLCYHILKAEERGEQYGAVIGKEVILPSRGEAHLTQILTALALY
;
A
#
# COMPACT_ATOMS: atom_id res chain seq x y z
N LEU A 1 -9.77 -15.75 8.30
CA LEU A 1 -10.80 -15.14 9.17
C LEU A 1 -10.87 -15.95 10.45
N LEU A 2 -10.87 -15.29 11.61
CA LEU A 2 -10.90 -15.95 12.92
C LEU A 2 -12.35 -16.13 13.37
N GLU A 3 -12.72 -17.33 13.82
CA GLU A 3 -14.02 -17.56 14.46
C GLU A 3 -14.07 -16.83 15.80
N MET A 4 -15.19 -16.15 16.07
CA MET A 4 -15.29 -15.39 17.29
C MET A 4 -15.46 -16.33 18.50
N PRO A 5 -14.66 -16.17 19.57
CA PRO A 5 -14.80 -17.01 20.74
C PRO A 5 -16.15 -16.79 21.42
N ARG A 6 -16.62 -17.80 22.16
CA ARG A 6 -17.89 -17.72 22.91
C ARG A 6 -17.85 -16.54 23.88
N LEU A 7 -18.80 -15.62 23.71
CA LEU A 7 -18.93 -14.48 24.59
C LEU A 7 -19.83 -14.86 25.77
N GLY A 8 -19.28 -14.88 26.98
CA GLY A 8 -20.06 -15.04 28.21
C GLY A 8 -20.56 -13.68 28.68
N ILE A 9 -21.87 -13.55 28.88
CA ILE A 9 -22.49 -12.39 29.52
C ILE A 9 -22.98 -12.82 30.88
N GLU A 10 -22.67 -12.03 31.91
CA GLU A 10 -23.18 -12.24 33.26
C GLU A 10 -23.82 -10.97 33.83
N SER A 11 -24.84 -11.17 34.66
CA SER A 11 -25.51 -10.11 35.40
C SER A 11 -25.63 -10.50 36.86
N HIS A 12 -25.36 -9.52 37.71
CA HIS A 12 -25.42 -9.60 39.17
C HIS A 12 -26.52 -8.69 39.75
N TYR A 13 -27.43 -8.18 38.91
CA TYR A 13 -28.46 -7.22 39.32
C TYR A 13 -29.57 -7.85 40.18
N PRO A 14 -30.19 -7.13 41.14
CA PRO A 14 -29.88 -5.77 41.60
C PRO A 14 -28.84 -5.68 42.72
N PHE A 15 -28.67 -6.73 43.52
CA PHE A 15 -27.91 -6.66 44.78
C PHE A 15 -26.69 -7.59 44.83
N GLY A 16 -26.35 -8.28 43.74
CA GLY A 16 -25.21 -9.19 43.70
C GLY A 16 -25.44 -10.58 44.32
N PHE A 17 -26.61 -10.84 44.89
CA PHE A 17 -26.93 -12.14 45.51
C PHE A 17 -27.14 -13.27 44.50
N PHE A 18 -27.49 -12.93 43.26
CA PHE A 18 -27.74 -13.90 42.20
C PHE A 18 -26.84 -13.59 41.02
N LYS A 19 -26.30 -14.65 40.42
CA LYS A 19 -25.53 -14.60 39.17
C LYS A 19 -26.35 -15.27 38.08
N VAL A 20 -26.77 -14.49 37.10
CA VAL A 20 -27.37 -15.02 35.87
C VAL A 20 -26.33 -14.90 34.77
N TRP A 21 -26.13 -15.96 33.99
CA TRP A 21 -25.18 -15.98 32.89
C TRP A 21 -25.80 -16.59 31.64
N SER A 22 -25.33 -16.17 30.49
CA SER A 22 -25.67 -16.78 29.19
C SER A 22 -24.45 -16.73 28.28
N TYR A 23 -24.35 -17.71 27.38
CA TYR A 23 -23.42 -17.63 26.25
C TYR A 23 -24.11 -16.98 25.06
N VAL A 24 -23.41 -16.07 24.40
CA VAL A 24 -23.79 -15.54 23.10
C VAL A 24 -22.94 -16.23 22.05
N TRP A 25 -23.63 -16.79 21.06
CA TRP A 25 -23.04 -17.36 19.86
C TRP A 25 -23.15 -16.30 18.78
N LEU A 26 -22.00 -15.89 18.26
CA LEU A 26 -21.93 -14.98 17.14
C LEU A 26 -21.32 -15.78 15.99
N ASP A 27 -22.08 -15.92 14.91
CA ASP A 27 -21.65 -16.59 13.68
C ASP A 27 -20.77 -15.67 12.81
N ASP A 28 -20.34 -14.54 13.36
CA ASP A 28 -19.51 -13.56 12.68
C ASP A 28 -18.03 -13.97 12.70
N SER A 29 -17.37 -13.69 11.58
CA SER A 29 -15.94 -13.93 11.40
C SER A 29 -15.18 -12.61 11.50
N VAL A 30 -14.11 -12.57 12.30
CA VAL A 30 -13.32 -11.35 12.51
C VAL A 30 -12.03 -11.40 11.69
N LEU A 31 -11.63 -10.24 11.14
CA LEU A 31 -10.33 -10.05 10.53
C LEU A 31 -9.40 -9.37 11.53
N CYS A 32 -8.30 -10.03 11.88
CA CYS A 32 -7.31 -9.51 12.82
C CYS A 32 -6.08 -9.04 12.04
N TYR A 33 -5.70 -7.77 12.21
CA TYR A 33 -4.47 -7.23 11.60
C TYR A 33 -3.23 -7.66 12.39
N PRO A 34 -2.06 -7.83 11.73
CA PRO A 34 -0.82 -8.18 12.41
C PRO A 34 -0.45 -7.12 13.45
N MET A 35 0.06 -7.58 14.60
CA MET A 35 0.54 -6.68 15.65
C MET A 35 1.84 -5.99 15.18
N PRO A 36 1.90 -4.65 15.11
CA PRO A 36 3.09 -3.97 14.61
C PRO A 36 4.29 -4.21 15.54
N VAL A 37 5.41 -4.64 14.95
CA VAL A 37 6.67 -4.84 15.65
C VAL A 37 7.71 -3.91 15.05
N GLU A 38 8.29 -3.06 15.90
CA GLU A 38 9.36 -2.17 15.49
C GLU A 38 10.57 -2.96 14.98
N SER A 39 11.12 -2.52 13.85
CA SER A 39 12.34 -3.05 13.28
C SER A 39 13.13 -1.98 12.54
N GLU A 40 14.40 -2.28 12.29
CA GLU A 40 15.19 -1.50 11.34
C GLU A 40 14.47 -1.42 9.99
N LYS A 41 14.61 -0.26 9.34
CA LYS A 41 13.96 0.01 8.05
C LYS A 41 14.63 -0.87 6.99
N PRO A 42 13.87 -1.69 6.25
CA PRO A 42 14.44 -2.46 5.15
C PRO A 42 14.94 -1.51 4.05
N PRO A 43 15.84 -1.98 3.16
CA PRO A 43 16.20 -1.21 1.97
C PRO A 43 14.94 -0.97 1.14
N LEU A 44 14.46 0.27 1.11
CA LEU A 44 13.31 0.63 0.30
C LEU A 44 13.66 0.50 -1.18
N ARG A 45 12.79 -0.15 -1.94
CA ARG A 45 12.92 -0.22 -3.39
C ARG A 45 12.19 0.97 -4.01
N VAL A 46 12.74 1.49 -5.09
CA VAL A 46 11.99 2.33 -6.01
C VAL A 46 11.55 1.41 -7.13
N LEU A 47 10.28 0.99 -7.14
CA LEU A 47 9.73 0.34 -8.33
C LEU A 47 9.41 1.43 -9.35
N ASN A 48 10.31 1.61 -10.30
CA ASN A 48 10.00 2.35 -11.51
C ASN A 48 9.03 1.50 -12.33
N PHE A 49 7.72 1.74 -12.19
CA PHE A 49 6.72 1.24 -13.14
C PHE A 49 6.78 2.03 -14.46
N LEU A 50 7.99 2.13 -15.03
CA LEU A 50 8.27 2.64 -16.36
C LEU A 50 8.81 1.45 -17.17
N ASP A 51 7.90 0.87 -17.96
CA ASP A 51 8.14 0.02 -19.13
C ASP A 51 9.27 -1.03 -19.03
N GLU A 52 8.96 -2.20 -18.48
CA GLU A 52 9.65 -3.42 -18.92
C GLU A 52 9.09 -3.87 -20.28
N LYS A 53 9.58 -3.22 -21.33
CA LYS A 53 9.90 -3.81 -22.64
C LYS A 53 10.75 -2.83 -23.44
N GLU A 54 12.05 -2.85 -23.20
CA GLU A 54 13.07 -3.18 -24.22
C GLU A 54 14.46 -2.70 -23.77
N SER A 55 15.39 -3.65 -23.81
CA SER A 55 16.77 -3.50 -24.28
C SER A 55 17.65 -2.39 -23.69
N GLY A 56 18.74 -2.83 -23.07
CA GLY A 56 19.67 -1.98 -22.35
C GLY A 56 20.26 -0.81 -23.15
N GLN A 57 20.46 0.28 -22.42
CA GLN A 57 21.58 1.20 -22.67
C GLN A 57 21.93 1.91 -21.37
N ARG A 58 23.23 1.91 -21.07
CA ARG A 58 23.86 2.76 -20.06
C ARG A 58 23.59 4.23 -20.38
N ALA A 59 23.23 5.00 -19.37
CA ALA A 59 23.54 6.43 -19.29
C ALA A 59 23.67 6.77 -17.78
N THR A 60 24.88 6.72 -17.21
CA THR A 60 25.71 7.90 -16.88
C THR A 60 24.91 9.17 -16.54
N GLU A 61 24.83 9.44 -15.24
CA GLU A 61 25.18 10.70 -14.58
C GLU A 61 25.02 11.99 -15.39
N LYS A 62 24.14 12.88 -14.92
CA LYS A 62 24.38 14.33 -14.90
C LYS A 62 23.42 15.05 -13.95
N GLU A 63 24.01 15.73 -12.97
CA GLU A 63 23.44 16.90 -12.31
C GLU A 63 23.12 17.99 -13.34
N GLY A 64 22.05 18.73 -13.10
CA GLY A 64 21.68 19.91 -13.88
C GLY A 64 20.29 20.41 -13.52
N ILE A 65 20.25 21.43 -12.67
CA ILE A 65 19.10 22.32 -12.46
C ILE A 65 18.67 22.89 -13.82
N ASP A 66 17.42 22.70 -14.23
CA ASP A 66 16.62 23.79 -14.82
C ASP A 66 15.14 23.36 -14.97
N ASP A 67 14.26 24.32 -14.71
CA ASP A 67 12.82 24.27 -14.96
C ASP A 67 12.55 24.06 -16.45
N PHE A 68 12.16 22.85 -16.87
CA PHE A 68 11.50 22.67 -18.16
C PHE A 68 10.38 21.61 -18.08
N ASP A 69 9.17 22.11 -18.29
CA ASP A 69 7.95 21.36 -18.56
C ASP A 69 8.09 20.69 -19.94
N GLU A 70 8.82 19.58 -20.02
CA GLU A 70 8.93 18.79 -21.25
C GLU A 70 7.67 17.94 -21.44
N LEU A 71 6.71 18.49 -22.16
CA LEU A 71 5.65 17.74 -22.84
C LEU A 71 6.28 16.75 -23.84
N VAL A 72 6.48 15.51 -23.40
CA VAL A 72 7.04 14.45 -24.24
C VAL A 72 6.05 14.09 -25.36
N ARG A 73 6.49 14.25 -26.62
CA ARG A 73 5.74 13.78 -27.80
C ARG A 73 5.58 12.27 -27.74
N TYR A 74 4.36 11.78 -27.84
CA TYR A 74 4.08 10.35 -27.87
C TYR A 74 4.82 9.64 -29.01
N THR A 75 5.59 8.64 -28.63
CA THR A 75 6.25 7.69 -29.54
C THR A 75 5.52 6.35 -29.45
N PRO A 76 5.34 5.60 -30.55
CA PRO A 76 4.65 4.31 -30.51
C PRO A 76 5.38 3.33 -29.58
N GLY A 77 4.75 3.02 -28.44
CA GLY A 77 5.37 2.24 -27.36
C GLY A 77 4.78 2.58 -25.98
N HIS A 78 4.32 3.83 -25.79
CA HIS A 78 3.67 4.22 -24.55
C HIS A 78 2.25 3.68 -24.40
N SER A 79 1.92 3.22 -23.20
CA SER A 79 0.59 2.74 -22.83
C SER A 79 -0.49 3.81 -23.08
N LEU A 80 -1.50 3.44 -23.88
CA LEU A 80 -2.64 4.27 -24.30
C LEU A 80 -3.48 4.82 -23.12
N ARG A 81 -3.25 4.30 -21.91
CA ARG A 81 -3.98 4.68 -20.69
C ARG A 81 -3.60 6.05 -20.13
N ARG A 82 -2.52 6.68 -20.64
CA ARG A 82 -2.06 8.01 -20.21
C ARG A 82 -2.26 9.10 -21.27
N ILE A 83 -3.07 8.84 -22.29
CA ILE A 83 -3.38 9.82 -23.34
C ILE A 83 -4.29 10.89 -22.76
N ASP A 84 -3.85 12.16 -22.84
CA ASP A 84 -4.76 13.29 -22.64
C ASP A 84 -5.64 13.43 -23.89
N TRP A 85 -6.79 12.74 -23.86
CA TRP A 85 -7.75 12.74 -24.96
C TRP A 85 -8.29 14.14 -25.28
N GLN A 86 -8.22 15.08 -24.34
CA GLN A 86 -8.68 16.46 -24.55
C GLN A 86 -7.70 17.26 -25.42
N ALA A 87 -6.39 16.97 -25.33
CA ALA A 87 -5.37 17.51 -26.23
C ALA A 87 -5.43 16.86 -27.63
N TYR A 88 -5.71 15.55 -27.68
CA TYR A 88 -5.87 14.83 -28.96
C TYR A 88 -7.06 15.34 -29.78
N ALA A 89 -8.20 15.62 -29.14
CA ALA A 89 -9.39 16.15 -29.81
C ALA A 89 -9.20 17.55 -30.41
N LYS A 90 -8.17 18.30 -29.99
CA LYS A 90 -7.83 19.64 -30.50
C LYS A 90 -6.78 19.63 -31.61
N GLY A 91 -6.36 18.44 -32.09
CA GLY A 91 -5.45 18.29 -33.22
C GLY A 91 -3.98 18.60 -32.92
N GLN A 92 -3.60 18.67 -31.63
CA GLN A 92 -2.24 19.09 -31.23
C GLN A 92 -1.24 17.93 -31.15
N GLY A 93 -1.67 16.67 -31.30
CA GLY A 93 -0.83 15.47 -31.19
C GLY A 93 -1.06 14.72 -29.87
N LEU A 94 -0.57 13.47 -29.77
CA LEU A 94 -0.66 12.72 -28.51
C LEU A 94 0.38 13.27 -27.52
N TYR A 95 -0.12 13.85 -26.44
CA TYR A 95 0.66 14.23 -25.27
C TYR A 95 0.27 13.33 -24.10
N VAL A 96 1.28 12.85 -23.39
CA VAL A 96 1.11 12.09 -22.16
C VAL A 96 1.17 13.05 -21.00
N LYS A 97 0.15 13.03 -20.15
CA LYS A 97 0.08 13.91 -18.97
C LYS A 97 0.99 13.36 -17.89
N SER A 98 2.22 13.88 -17.80
CA SER A 98 3.07 13.71 -16.62
C SER A 98 2.49 14.58 -15.51
N PHE A 99 1.71 13.98 -14.61
CA PHE A 99 1.49 14.62 -13.32
C PHE A 99 2.80 14.53 -12.54
N VAL A 100 3.63 15.57 -12.69
CA VAL A 100 4.66 15.90 -11.71
C VAL A 100 3.89 16.42 -10.49
N ALA A 101 3.47 15.50 -9.62
CA ALA A 101 3.20 15.87 -8.25
C ALA A 101 4.57 16.02 -7.57
N GLU A 102 4.78 17.17 -6.96
CA GLU A 102 5.94 17.63 -6.20
C GLU A 102 6.29 16.78 -4.95
N GLU A 103 5.82 15.53 -4.88
CA GLU A 103 6.05 14.62 -3.77
C GLU A 103 6.98 13.51 -4.22
N GLY A 104 8.08 13.30 -3.49
CA GLY A 104 9.16 12.39 -3.85
C GLY A 104 8.72 10.98 -4.24
N THR A 105 9.64 10.25 -4.88
CA THR A 105 9.43 8.86 -5.31
C THR A 105 8.70 8.03 -4.24
N PRO A 106 7.55 7.41 -4.56
CA PRO A 106 6.77 6.71 -3.56
C PRO A 106 7.55 5.54 -2.96
N ASN A 107 7.40 5.33 -1.66
CA ASN A 107 8.10 4.29 -0.93
C ASN A 107 7.46 2.92 -1.21
N TRP A 108 8.25 1.93 -1.63
CA TRP A 108 7.77 0.55 -1.79
C TRP A 108 8.24 -0.36 -0.67
N TYR A 109 7.28 -1.07 -0.09
CA TYR A 109 7.52 -2.07 0.93
C TYR A 109 7.25 -3.47 0.39
N HIS A 110 8.27 -4.32 0.39
CA HIS A 110 8.11 -5.72 0.00
C HIS A 110 8.16 -6.61 1.22
N LEU A 111 7.19 -7.53 1.36
CA LEU A 111 7.18 -8.51 2.45
C LEU A 111 8.47 -9.36 2.48
N ALA A 112 9.01 -9.66 1.29
CA ALA A 112 10.24 -10.44 1.13
C ALA A 112 11.50 -9.74 1.67
N ASP A 113 11.46 -8.42 1.92
CA ASP A 113 12.60 -7.68 2.46
C ASP A 113 12.70 -7.80 3.99
N TYR A 114 11.71 -8.42 4.64
CA TYR A 114 11.67 -8.64 6.08
C TYR A 114 12.09 -10.07 6.45
N SER A 115 13.02 -10.18 7.40
CA SER A 115 13.50 -11.45 7.94
C SER A 115 12.73 -11.89 9.20
N GLY A 116 12.83 -13.17 9.55
CA GLY A 116 12.28 -13.72 10.80
C GLY A 116 11.08 -14.67 10.66
N GLY A 117 10.81 -15.17 9.45
CA GLY A 117 9.63 -15.99 9.14
C GLY A 117 8.41 -15.12 8.81
N THR A 118 7.34 -15.76 8.34
CA THR A 118 6.15 -15.08 7.80
C THR A 118 5.52 -14.11 8.78
N GLU A 119 5.22 -14.57 10.00
CA GLU A 119 4.52 -13.75 11.00
C GLU A 119 5.35 -12.53 11.43
N ALA A 120 6.65 -12.72 11.65
CA ALA A 120 7.53 -11.62 11.99
C ALA A 120 7.67 -10.62 10.83
N ALA A 121 7.70 -11.11 9.59
CA ALA A 121 7.74 -10.26 8.41
C ALA A 121 6.46 -9.41 8.25
N LEU A 122 5.28 -10.01 8.46
CA LEU A 122 3.99 -9.30 8.44
C LEU A 122 3.92 -8.22 9.52
N SER A 123 4.32 -8.54 10.75
CA SER A 123 4.33 -7.61 11.88
C SER A 123 5.27 -6.42 11.68
N LYS A 124 6.45 -6.66 11.10
CA LYS A 124 7.41 -5.59 10.75
C LYS A 124 6.89 -4.73 9.61
N LEU A 125 6.36 -5.35 8.56
CA LEU A 125 5.77 -4.63 7.43
C LEU A 125 4.60 -3.74 7.90
N CYS A 126 3.71 -4.28 8.74
CA CYS A 126 2.62 -3.53 9.38
C CYS A 126 3.14 -2.28 10.11
N TYR A 127 4.20 -2.40 10.91
CA TYR A 127 4.83 -1.26 11.58
C TYR A 127 5.27 -0.16 10.60
N HIS A 128 5.96 -0.52 9.51
CA HIS A 128 6.44 0.48 8.55
C HIS A 128 5.34 1.14 7.73
N ILE A 129 4.27 0.42 7.40
CA ILE A 129 3.09 0.98 6.73
C ILE A 129 2.41 2.02 7.62
N LEU A 130 2.20 1.70 8.90
CA LEU A 130 1.63 2.64 9.87
C LEU A 130 2.51 3.89 10.01
N LYS A 131 3.83 3.71 10.04
CA LYS A 131 4.78 4.83 10.08
C LYS A 131 4.78 5.68 8.80
N ALA A 132 4.55 5.09 7.63
CA ALA A 132 4.44 5.82 6.37
C ALA A 132 3.14 6.66 6.33
N GLU A 133 2.02 6.09 6.81
CA GLU A 133 0.75 6.80 6.94
C GLU A 133 0.84 7.96 7.94
N GLU A 134 1.46 7.76 9.11
CA GLU A 134 1.70 8.82 10.10
C GLU A 134 2.49 10.01 9.52
N ARG A 135 3.35 9.76 8.53
CA ARG A 135 4.14 10.79 7.84
C ARG A 135 3.41 11.43 6.65
N GLY A 136 2.25 10.90 6.26
CA GLY A 136 1.51 11.36 5.08
C GLY A 136 2.22 11.07 3.75
N GLU A 137 3.15 10.11 3.74
CA GLU A 137 3.90 9.73 2.55
C GLU A 137 3.03 8.90 1.59
N GLN A 138 3.35 8.90 0.29
CA GLN A 138 2.78 7.93 -0.64
C GLN A 138 3.56 6.62 -0.57
N TYR A 139 2.87 5.51 -0.35
CA TYR A 139 3.52 4.20 -0.20
C TYR A 139 2.76 3.08 -0.89
N GLY A 140 3.50 2.13 -1.46
CA GLY A 140 2.99 0.90 -2.05
C GLY A 140 3.48 -0.33 -1.30
N ALA A 141 2.77 -1.45 -1.43
CA ALA A 141 3.12 -2.70 -0.77
C ALA A 141 3.06 -3.89 -1.73
N VAL A 142 4.05 -4.78 -1.63
CA VAL A 142 4.07 -6.07 -2.33
C VAL A 142 4.04 -7.18 -1.30
N ILE A 143 2.91 -7.88 -1.24
CA ILE A 143 2.58 -8.91 -0.25
C ILE A 143 2.43 -10.23 -1.00
N GLY A 144 3.54 -10.99 -1.10
CA GLY A 144 3.60 -12.21 -1.90
C GLY A 144 3.31 -11.97 -3.39
N LYS A 145 2.11 -12.37 -3.84
CA LYS A 145 1.64 -12.18 -5.22
C LYS A 145 0.80 -10.92 -5.42
N GLU A 146 0.34 -10.31 -4.33
CA GLU A 146 -0.50 -9.13 -4.37
C GLU A 146 0.38 -7.87 -4.42
N VAL A 147 0.07 -6.98 -5.37
CA VAL A 147 0.79 -5.71 -5.58
C VAL A 147 -0.22 -4.59 -5.42
N ILE A 148 -0.05 -3.80 -4.35
CA ILE A 148 -0.89 -2.64 -4.05
C ILE A 148 -0.10 -1.40 -4.44
N LEU A 149 -0.64 -0.66 -5.43
CA LEU A 149 0.01 0.53 -5.99
C LEU A 149 0.12 1.66 -4.95
N PRO A 150 1.10 2.58 -5.10
CA PRO A 150 1.28 3.64 -4.14
C PRO A 150 0.09 4.58 -4.13
N SER A 151 -0.40 4.82 -2.92
CA SER A 151 -1.46 5.76 -2.63
C SER A 151 -1.25 6.24 -1.19
N ARG A 152 -2.21 7.01 -0.68
CA ARG A 152 -2.22 7.52 0.70
C ARG A 152 -3.64 7.56 1.24
N GLY A 153 -3.77 7.61 2.56
CA GLY A 153 -5.04 7.79 3.25
C GLY A 153 -5.63 6.50 3.81
N GLU A 154 -6.64 6.66 4.65
CA GLU A 154 -7.23 5.60 5.47
C GLU A 154 -7.76 4.39 4.67
N ALA A 155 -8.39 4.63 3.52
CA ALA A 155 -8.86 3.56 2.65
C ALA A 155 -7.71 2.70 2.12
N HIS A 156 -6.58 3.32 1.78
CA HIS A 156 -5.38 2.65 1.30
C HIS A 156 -4.70 1.87 2.42
N LEU A 157 -4.57 2.49 3.61
CA LEU A 157 -4.08 1.80 4.80
C LEU A 157 -4.92 0.55 5.10
N THR A 158 -6.25 0.68 5.09
CA THR A 158 -7.17 -0.43 5.37
C THR A 158 -7.02 -1.55 4.34
N GLN A 159 -6.85 -1.22 3.06
CA GLN A 159 -6.61 -2.19 2.00
C GLN A 159 -5.33 -3.00 2.26
N ILE A 160 -4.23 -2.33 2.60
CA ILE A 160 -2.95 -2.99 2.85
C ILE A 160 -3.02 -3.84 4.14
N LEU A 161 -3.57 -3.32 5.24
CA LEU A 161 -3.72 -4.08 6.48
C LEU A 161 -4.61 -5.32 6.30
N THR A 162 -5.65 -5.21 5.46
CA THR A 162 -6.50 -6.34 5.08
C THR A 162 -5.74 -7.38 4.29
N ALA A 163 -4.93 -6.97 3.30
CA ALA A 163 -4.06 -7.88 2.55
C ALA A 163 -3.03 -8.59 3.45
N LEU A 164 -2.47 -7.88 4.44
CA LEU A 164 -1.56 -8.48 5.42
C LEU A 164 -2.25 -9.53 6.30
N ALA A 165 -3.51 -9.32 6.67
CA ALA A 165 -4.27 -10.24 7.51
C ALA A 165 -4.83 -11.47 6.75
N LEU A 166 -4.86 -11.40 5.42
CA LEU A 166 -5.32 -12.49 4.56
C LEU A 166 -4.18 -13.32 3.93
N TYR A 167 -2.93 -12.92 4.17
CA TYR A 167 -1.73 -13.62 3.71
C TYR A 167 -1.48 -14.93 4.46
#